data_AF-A0A959TW32-F1
#
_entry.id   AF-A0A959TW32-F1
#
_cell.length_a   1.000
_cell.length_b   1.000
_cell.length_c   1.000
_cell.angle_alpha   90.00
_cell.angle_beta   90.00
_cell.angle_gamma   90.00
#
_symmetry.space_group_name_H-M   'P 1'
#
loop_
_entity.id
_entity.type
_entity.pdbx_description
1 polymer ?
#
loop_
_entity_poly.entity_id
_entity_poly.type
_entity_poly.pdbx_seq_one_letter_code
_entity_poly.pdbx_strand_id
1 'polypeptide(L)'
;EAFALAASEQGKGALADVLAQLEGSQRDLSAYSTARDLFIEFYVLGPAALQFAKNAGDLAAEEDVDGESLAKFKSRSEGHFKAHDQRVERKIMKAMLPLYLERVDQAHRPASLSELDARFNSDIDAYVENLYATSLVTDKDRMERVLTKWGKSARKKLSTDPLVRLSGELFEGYKEQVSPGYAAAGKSMNEAMGRYVHALSEVYPDSVFWPDANSTLRLSYGRVEGSEPRDAVVYHPSTSLSGVVEKYVPDDAEFDLPERLVDLYRAKDFGPYAVSGDVPVCFTASLHTTGGNSGSPVLNGHGHLIGLNFDRSWESTMSDILFDPNKCRNIAVDVRYVLFIIDKLGGAERLLKEMEIVQQRPVTDQAGS
;
A
#
# COMPACT_ATOMS: atom_id res chain seq x y z
N GLU A 1 -9.36 11.17 28.71
CA GLU A 1 -10.17 11.52 29.89
C GLU A 1 -11.01 10.35 30.41
N ALA A 2 -11.89 9.73 29.61
CA ALA A 2 -12.75 8.61 30.07
C ALA A 2 -11.97 7.43 30.70
N PHE A 3 -10.88 6.99 30.07
CA PHE A 3 -10.02 5.92 30.63
C PHE A 3 -9.42 6.30 31.99
N ALA A 4 -8.92 7.52 32.14
CA ALA A 4 -8.30 7.97 33.38
C ALA A 4 -9.34 8.08 34.51
N LEU A 5 -10.56 8.53 34.20
CA LEU A 5 -11.68 8.56 35.14
C LEU A 5 -12.05 7.15 35.59
N ALA A 6 -12.27 6.23 34.65
CA ALA A 6 -12.61 4.84 34.96
C ALA A 6 -11.52 4.15 35.79
N ALA A 7 -10.24 4.38 35.46
CA ALA A 7 -9.13 3.86 36.23
C ALA A 7 -9.13 4.42 37.67
N SER A 8 -9.39 5.71 37.84
CA SER A 8 -9.45 6.37 39.15
C SER A 8 -10.61 5.84 40.00
N GLU A 9 -11.81 5.71 39.43
CA GLU A 9 -13.01 5.20 40.11
C GLU A 9 -12.83 3.76 40.61
N GLN A 10 -12.01 2.96 39.93
CA GLN A 10 -11.68 1.58 40.31
C GLN A 10 -10.47 1.46 41.24
N GLY A 11 -9.89 2.58 41.72
CA GLY A 11 -8.68 2.57 42.54
C GLY A 11 -7.41 2.17 41.79
N LYS A 12 -7.45 2.14 40.45
CA LYS A 12 -6.35 1.80 39.53
C LYS A 12 -5.73 3.05 38.88
N GLY A 13 -5.79 4.21 39.54
CA GLY A 13 -5.37 5.50 38.98
C GLY A 13 -3.94 5.54 38.42
N ALA A 14 -3.01 4.77 39.00
CA ALA A 14 -1.64 4.66 38.50
C ALA A 14 -1.55 4.08 37.07
N LEU A 15 -2.55 3.32 36.62
CA LEU A 15 -2.62 2.85 35.24
C LEU A 15 -2.86 3.98 34.24
N ALA A 16 -3.43 5.11 34.66
CA ALA A 16 -3.67 6.26 33.80
C ALA A 16 -2.37 6.98 33.38
N ASP A 17 -1.29 6.83 34.15
CA ASP A 17 0.02 7.45 33.87
C ASP A 17 0.61 6.98 32.53
N VAL A 18 0.14 5.83 32.02
CA VAL A 18 0.54 5.33 30.70
C VAL A 18 0.17 6.29 29.57
N LEU A 19 -0.87 7.11 29.73
CA LEU A 19 -1.24 8.11 28.72
C LEU A 19 -0.16 9.19 28.57
N ALA A 20 0.41 9.65 29.68
CA ALA A 20 1.52 10.62 29.64
C ALA A 20 2.78 10.01 29.02
N GLN A 21 3.04 8.72 29.26
CA GLN A 21 4.15 7.99 28.62
C GLN A 21 3.96 7.84 27.11
N LEU A 22 2.73 7.55 26.66
CA LEU A 22 2.37 7.52 25.25
C LEU A 22 2.56 8.89 24.60
N GLU A 23 2.06 9.95 25.23
CA GLU A 23 2.21 11.31 24.71
C GLU A 23 3.69 11.72 24.58
N GLY A 24 4.49 11.44 25.61
CA GLY A 24 5.93 11.68 25.58
C GLY A 24 6.62 10.89 24.45
N SER A 25 6.34 9.60 24.35
CA SER A 25 6.92 8.73 23.32
C SER A 25 6.51 9.15 21.91
N GLN A 26 5.26 9.57 21.71
CA GLN A 26 4.77 10.10 20.44
C GLN A 26 5.48 11.40 20.07
N ARG A 27 5.73 12.30 21.04
CA ARG A 27 6.46 13.54 20.81
C ARG A 27 7.90 13.26 20.34
N ASP A 28 8.59 12.34 21.01
CA ASP A 28 9.95 11.94 20.65
C ASP A 28 10.00 11.26 19.28
N LEU A 29 9.02 10.41 18.96
CA LEU A 29 8.91 9.77 17.65
C LEU A 29 8.62 10.79 16.53
N SER A 30 7.73 11.75 16.81
CA SER A 30 7.34 12.79 15.84
C SER A 30 8.49 13.71 15.45
N ALA A 31 9.49 13.87 16.33
CA ALA A 31 10.71 14.63 16.01
C ALA A 31 11.45 14.08 14.78
N TYR A 32 11.37 12.76 14.53
CA TYR A 32 12.05 12.10 13.41
C TYR A 32 11.11 11.63 12.29
N SER A 33 9.80 11.53 12.56
CA SER A 33 8.83 10.87 11.66
C SER A 33 8.78 11.52 10.28
N THR A 34 8.67 12.85 10.21
CA THR A 34 8.64 13.57 8.91
C THR A 34 9.89 13.31 8.08
N ALA A 35 11.07 13.35 8.69
CA ALA A 35 12.33 13.12 7.97
C ALA A 35 12.44 11.67 7.47
N ARG A 36 12.01 10.71 8.29
CA ARG A 36 11.93 9.30 7.89
C ARG A 36 10.96 9.08 6.74
N ASP A 37 9.74 9.59 6.86
CA ASP A 37 8.69 9.34 5.88
C ASP A 37 9.04 9.99 4.55
N LEU A 38 9.57 11.22 4.55
CA LEU A 38 10.09 11.85 3.34
C LEU A 38 11.28 11.09 2.76
N PHE A 39 12.17 10.52 3.57
CA PHE A 39 13.24 9.65 3.06
C PHE A 39 12.66 8.40 2.40
N ILE A 40 11.68 7.75 3.00
CA ILE A 40 11.02 6.58 2.39
C ILE A 40 10.33 6.97 1.08
N GLU A 41 9.48 8.00 1.09
CA GLU A 41 8.71 8.42 -0.08
C GLU A 41 9.62 8.91 -1.21
N PHE A 42 10.64 9.72 -0.90
CA PHE A 42 11.54 10.25 -1.93
C PHE A 42 12.63 9.26 -2.32
N TYR A 43 13.43 8.79 -1.37
CA TYR A 43 14.64 8.03 -1.66
C TYR A 43 14.35 6.55 -1.95
N VAL A 44 13.39 5.95 -1.24
CA VAL A 44 13.07 4.52 -1.39
C VAL A 44 12.02 4.30 -2.47
N LEU A 45 10.90 5.03 -2.43
CA LEU A 45 9.74 4.80 -3.31
C LEU A 45 9.69 5.74 -4.52
N GLY A 46 10.41 6.85 -4.49
CA GLY A 46 10.43 7.88 -5.54
C GLY A 46 11.27 7.47 -6.75
N PRO A 47 12.27 8.27 -7.18
CA PRO A 47 13.12 7.90 -8.31
C PRO A 47 13.88 6.59 -8.04
N ALA A 48 13.56 5.53 -8.78
CA ALA A 48 14.23 4.24 -8.69
C ALA A 48 15.73 4.34 -8.98
N ALA A 49 16.15 5.37 -9.74
CA ALA A 49 17.55 5.70 -10.00
C ALA A 49 18.36 5.94 -8.72
N LEU A 50 17.77 6.44 -7.62
CA LEU A 50 18.47 6.64 -6.34
C LEU A 50 18.90 5.30 -5.74
N GLN A 51 17.94 4.41 -5.47
CA GLN A 51 18.28 3.09 -4.96
C GLN A 51 19.26 2.36 -5.88
N PHE A 52 19.06 2.41 -7.20
CA PHE A 52 19.99 1.79 -8.14
C PHE A 52 21.42 2.37 -8.02
N ALA A 53 21.55 3.69 -7.92
CA ALA A 53 22.83 4.37 -7.74
C ALA A 53 23.53 3.99 -6.43
N LYS A 54 22.79 3.88 -5.31
CA LYS A 54 23.35 3.38 -4.05
C LYS A 54 23.94 1.99 -4.19
N ASN A 55 23.21 1.08 -4.82
CA ASN A 55 23.69 -0.29 -5.03
C ASN A 55 24.91 -0.33 -5.95
N ALA A 56 24.97 0.53 -6.96
CA ALA A 56 26.17 0.68 -7.80
C ALA A 56 27.37 1.24 -7.01
N GLY A 57 27.11 2.16 -6.07
CA GLY A 57 28.11 2.68 -5.14
C GLY A 57 28.64 1.61 -4.19
N ASP A 58 27.75 0.78 -3.63
CA ASP A 58 28.12 -0.34 -2.75
C ASP A 58 29.01 -1.36 -3.47
N LEU A 59 28.63 -1.73 -4.70
CA LEU A 59 29.46 -2.57 -5.57
C LEU A 59 30.83 -1.93 -5.85
N ALA A 60 30.88 -0.60 -6.01
CA ALA A 60 32.13 0.11 -6.27
C ALA A 60 33.05 0.20 -5.04
N ALA A 61 32.47 0.21 -3.84
CA ALA A 61 33.19 0.27 -2.57
C ALA A 61 33.81 -1.08 -2.17
N GLU A 62 33.29 -2.19 -2.69
CA GLU A 62 33.80 -3.52 -2.41
C GLU A 62 35.15 -3.77 -3.10
N GLU A 63 36.16 -4.18 -2.32
CA GLU A 63 37.52 -4.35 -2.82
C GLU A 63 37.67 -5.59 -3.72
N ASP A 64 36.97 -6.67 -3.38
CA ASP A 64 37.08 -7.99 -4.01
C ASP A 64 35.69 -8.52 -4.43
N VAL A 65 35.03 -7.80 -5.35
CA VAL A 65 33.78 -8.28 -5.95
C VAL A 65 34.02 -9.57 -6.74
N ASP A 66 33.46 -10.68 -6.26
CA ASP A 66 33.53 -11.96 -6.96
C ASP A 66 32.68 -11.99 -8.25
N GLY A 67 32.93 -13.01 -9.08
CA GLY A 67 32.23 -13.15 -10.36
C GLY A 67 30.72 -13.35 -10.22
N GLU A 68 30.27 -13.96 -9.13
CA GLU A 68 28.86 -14.22 -8.86
C GLU A 68 28.12 -12.93 -8.50
N SER A 69 28.67 -12.13 -7.60
CA SER A 69 28.14 -10.84 -7.16
C SER A 69 28.09 -9.84 -8.30
N LEU A 70 29.13 -9.81 -9.15
CA LEU A 70 29.13 -9.01 -10.37
C LEU A 70 28.06 -9.49 -11.36
N ALA A 71 27.87 -10.80 -11.52
CA ALA A 71 26.83 -11.35 -12.41
C ALA A 71 25.41 -11.05 -11.87
N LYS A 72 25.19 -11.16 -10.56
CA LYS A 72 23.95 -10.75 -9.90
C LYS A 72 23.65 -9.27 -10.13
N PHE A 73 24.65 -8.40 -9.98
CA PHE A 73 24.47 -6.98 -10.24
C PHE A 73 24.17 -6.69 -11.71
N LYS A 74 24.82 -7.39 -12.66
CA LYS A 74 24.50 -7.27 -14.09
C LYS A 74 23.05 -7.62 -14.39
N SER A 75 22.56 -8.75 -13.89
CA SER A 75 21.14 -9.15 -14.02
C SER A 75 20.20 -8.11 -13.41
N ARG A 76 20.53 -7.57 -12.23
CA ARG A 76 19.76 -6.49 -11.60
C ARG A 76 19.76 -5.21 -12.45
N SER A 77 20.89 -4.85 -13.04
CA SER A 77 21.02 -3.68 -13.92
C SER A 77 20.14 -3.84 -15.17
N GLU A 78 20.13 -5.02 -15.79
CA GLU A 78 19.23 -5.32 -16.92
C GLU A 78 17.76 -5.21 -16.52
N GLY A 79 17.39 -5.76 -15.36
CA GLY A 79 16.04 -5.63 -14.81
C GLY A 79 15.63 -4.18 -14.55
N HIS A 80 16.53 -3.37 -13.99
CA HIS A 80 16.30 -1.94 -13.74
C HIS A 80 15.98 -1.19 -15.04
N PHE A 81 16.84 -1.28 -16.06
CA PHE A 81 16.62 -0.55 -17.31
C PHE A 81 15.45 -1.11 -18.15
N LYS A 82 14.99 -2.33 -17.87
CA LYS A 82 13.76 -2.88 -18.46
C LYS A 82 12.50 -2.31 -17.79
N ALA A 83 12.55 -2.05 -16.49
CA ALA A 83 11.40 -1.61 -15.71
C ALA A 83 11.20 -0.09 -15.69
N HIS A 84 12.26 0.71 -15.92
CA HIS A 84 12.23 2.16 -15.71
C HIS A 84 12.55 2.96 -16.98
N ASP A 85 11.68 3.91 -17.33
CA ASP A 85 11.94 4.91 -18.38
C ASP A 85 12.66 6.13 -17.78
N GLN A 86 13.91 6.34 -18.21
CA GLN A 86 14.77 7.40 -17.69
C GLN A 86 14.20 8.82 -17.90
N ARG A 87 13.33 9.02 -18.91
CA ARG A 87 12.65 10.31 -19.11
C ARG A 87 11.61 10.55 -18.03
N VAL A 88 10.96 9.50 -17.54
CA VAL A 88 9.98 9.55 -16.44
C VAL A 88 10.71 9.70 -15.11
N GLU A 89 11.72 8.88 -14.85
CA GLU A 89 12.56 8.96 -13.63
C GLU A 89 13.11 10.37 -13.41
N ARG A 90 13.60 11.02 -14.48
CA ARG A 90 14.07 12.40 -14.42
C ARG A 90 12.98 13.39 -14.02
N LYS A 91 11.75 13.24 -14.52
CA LYS A 91 10.63 14.11 -14.15
C LYS A 91 10.24 13.90 -12.68
N ILE A 92 10.25 12.65 -12.21
CA ILE A 92 9.98 12.32 -10.80
C ILE A 92 11.06 12.96 -9.91
N MET A 93 12.35 12.84 -10.27
CA MET A 93 13.45 13.47 -9.54
C MET A 93 13.28 15.00 -9.47
N LYS A 94 12.97 15.65 -10.58
CA LYS A 94 12.71 17.11 -10.63
C LYS A 94 11.55 17.54 -9.73
N ALA A 95 10.49 16.74 -9.67
CA ALA A 95 9.32 17.06 -8.85
C ALA A 95 9.57 16.82 -7.35
N MET A 96 10.24 15.72 -6.99
CA MET A 96 10.33 15.29 -5.59
C MET A 96 11.56 15.85 -4.85
N LEU A 97 12.70 16.03 -5.52
CA LEU A 97 13.91 16.52 -4.87
C LEU A 97 13.72 17.90 -4.21
N PRO A 98 13.07 18.90 -4.84
CA PRO A 98 12.79 20.18 -4.19
C PRO A 98 11.92 20.02 -2.93
N LEU A 99 10.89 19.17 -2.98
CA LEU A 99 10.00 18.93 -1.85
C LEU A 99 10.75 18.29 -0.66
N TYR A 100 11.64 17.33 -0.95
CA TYR A 100 12.49 16.72 0.06
C TYR A 100 13.41 17.77 0.72
N LEU A 101 14.09 18.59 -0.10
CA LEU A 101 14.97 19.67 0.34
C LEU A 101 14.24 20.86 0.95
N GLU A 102 12.93 20.98 0.81
CA GLU A 102 12.15 22.00 1.52
C GLU A 102 11.70 21.47 2.88
N ARG A 103 11.23 20.21 2.95
CA ARG A 103 10.43 19.71 4.07
C ARG A 103 11.20 18.91 5.13
N VAL A 104 12.37 18.37 4.82
CA VAL A 104 13.21 17.72 5.83
C VAL A 104 13.88 18.78 6.69
N ASP A 105 13.81 18.73 8.03
CA ASP A 105 14.50 19.72 8.87
C ASP A 105 16.03 19.73 8.61
N GLN A 106 16.67 20.90 8.63
CA GLN A 106 18.13 21.01 8.45
C GLN A 106 18.92 20.15 9.44
N ALA A 107 18.44 19.98 10.67
CA ALA A 107 19.06 19.12 11.68
C ALA A 107 19.07 17.63 11.28
N HIS A 108 18.18 17.22 10.37
CA HIS A 108 18.06 15.85 9.87
C HIS A 108 18.65 15.66 8.47
N ARG A 109 19.33 16.68 7.92
CA ARG A 109 20.04 16.59 6.64
C ARG A 109 21.53 16.35 6.88
N PRO A 110 22.21 15.59 6.01
CA PRO A 110 23.67 15.56 6.02
C PRO A 110 24.22 16.93 5.65
N ALA A 111 25.38 17.30 6.21
CA ALA A 111 26.02 18.60 5.94
C ALA A 111 26.31 18.83 4.45
N SER A 112 26.55 17.76 3.68
CA SER A 112 26.73 17.86 2.22
C SER A 112 25.48 18.40 1.53
N LEU A 113 24.28 18.11 2.05
CA LEU A 113 23.03 18.65 1.49
C LEU A 113 22.86 20.16 1.73
N SER A 114 23.42 20.70 2.81
CA SER A 114 23.43 22.16 3.06
C SER A 114 24.32 22.90 2.06
N GLU A 115 25.37 22.27 1.55
CA GLU A 115 26.14 22.79 0.41
C GLU A 115 25.39 22.61 -0.91
N LEU A 116 24.56 21.58 -1.02
CA LEU A 116 23.68 21.38 -2.16
C LEU A 116 22.62 22.49 -2.24
N ASP A 117 22.07 23.01 -1.13
CA ASP A 117 21.20 24.20 -1.15
C ASP A 117 21.89 25.40 -1.85
N ALA A 118 23.19 25.60 -1.62
CA ALA A 118 23.98 26.63 -2.31
C ALA A 118 24.28 26.29 -3.79
N ARG A 119 24.41 25.01 -4.14
CA ARG A 119 24.58 24.54 -5.55
C ARG A 119 23.26 24.56 -6.33
N PHE A 120 22.12 24.44 -5.64
CA PHE A 120 20.77 24.30 -6.20
C PHE A 120 19.99 25.60 -6.30
N ASN A 121 20.32 26.60 -5.48
CA ASN A 121 19.60 27.89 -5.37
C ASN A 121 19.61 28.78 -6.64
N SER A 122 20.02 28.26 -7.79
CA SER A 122 19.91 28.97 -9.08
C SER A 122 19.04 28.23 -10.10
N ASP A 123 19.05 26.88 -10.12
CA ASP A 123 18.27 26.08 -11.08
C ASP A 123 18.34 24.55 -10.75
N ILE A 124 17.40 24.04 -9.95
CA ILE A 124 17.31 22.60 -9.63
C ILE A 124 17.04 21.75 -10.88
N ASP A 125 16.35 22.32 -11.85
CA ASP A 125 15.98 21.66 -13.10
C ASP A 125 17.22 21.39 -13.94
N ALA A 126 18.09 22.39 -14.11
CA ALA A 126 19.37 22.24 -14.79
C ALA A 126 20.30 21.27 -14.06
N TYR A 127 20.29 21.25 -12.72
CA TYR A 127 21.06 20.26 -11.97
C TYR A 127 20.61 18.84 -12.28
N VAL A 128 19.31 18.56 -12.20
CA VAL A 128 18.79 17.22 -12.47
C VAL A 128 19.01 16.82 -13.93
N GLU A 129 18.88 17.75 -14.90
CA GLU A 129 19.25 17.48 -16.29
C GLU A 129 20.72 17.08 -16.43
N ASN A 130 21.64 17.83 -15.82
CA ASN A 130 23.06 17.51 -15.86
C ASN A 130 23.37 16.18 -15.17
N LEU A 131 22.72 15.90 -14.05
CA LEU A 131 22.85 14.64 -13.31
C LEU A 131 22.49 13.44 -14.20
N TYR A 132 21.35 13.50 -14.88
CA TYR A 132 20.90 12.44 -15.78
C TYR A 132 21.72 12.35 -17.08
N ALA A 133 22.23 13.47 -17.58
CA ALA A 133 23.06 13.50 -18.78
C ALA A 133 24.45 12.89 -18.55
N THR A 134 25.02 13.05 -17.35
CA THR A 134 26.41 12.70 -17.06
C THR A 134 26.58 11.41 -16.25
N SER A 135 25.60 11.03 -15.45
CA SER A 135 25.69 9.84 -14.60
C SER A 135 25.77 8.56 -15.43
N LEU A 136 26.62 7.63 -15.00
CA LEU A 136 26.82 6.29 -15.57
C LEU A 136 25.63 5.37 -15.30
N VAL A 137 24.85 5.63 -14.24
CA VAL A 137 23.76 4.76 -13.79
C VAL A 137 22.38 5.17 -14.32
N THR A 138 22.29 6.27 -15.06
CA THR A 138 21.05 6.76 -15.70
C THR A 138 20.93 6.34 -17.17
N ASP A 139 21.88 5.56 -17.67
CA ASP A 139 21.91 5.11 -19.07
C ASP A 139 22.42 3.69 -19.16
N LYS A 140 21.63 2.86 -19.84
CA LYS A 140 21.90 1.43 -19.98
C LYS A 140 23.27 1.17 -20.58
N ASP A 141 23.59 1.82 -21.69
CA ASP A 141 24.83 1.56 -22.42
C ASP A 141 26.05 2.06 -21.65
N ARG A 142 25.95 3.19 -20.94
CA ARG A 142 27.00 3.67 -20.03
C ARG A 142 27.24 2.64 -18.92
N MET A 143 26.18 2.15 -18.29
CA MET A 143 26.29 1.18 -17.19
C MET A 143 26.85 -0.17 -17.67
N GLU A 144 26.35 -0.70 -18.79
CA GLU A 144 26.85 -1.94 -19.37
C GLU A 144 28.34 -1.87 -19.73
N ARG A 145 28.82 -0.73 -20.25
CA ARG A 145 30.24 -0.52 -20.51
C ARG A 145 31.07 -0.56 -19.22
N VAL A 146 30.56 -0.01 -18.12
CA VAL A 146 31.22 -0.05 -16.81
C VAL A 146 31.29 -1.49 -16.29
N LEU A 147 30.19 -2.24 -16.37
CA LEU A 147 30.10 -3.61 -15.86
C LEU A 147 30.86 -4.64 -16.72
N THR A 148 30.98 -4.40 -18.03
CA THR A 148 31.77 -5.26 -18.94
C THR A 148 33.26 -5.09 -18.71
N LYS A 149 33.71 -3.87 -18.40
CA LYS A 149 35.11 -3.54 -18.11
C LYS A 149 35.36 -3.36 -16.61
N TRP A 150 34.81 -4.29 -15.82
CA TRP A 150 34.89 -4.23 -14.36
C TRP A 150 36.33 -4.28 -13.86
N GLY A 151 36.63 -3.53 -12.80
CA GLY A 151 37.96 -3.44 -12.20
C GLY A 151 38.18 -2.12 -11.48
N LYS A 152 39.43 -1.84 -11.08
CA LYS A 152 39.79 -0.63 -10.30
C LYS A 152 39.34 0.68 -10.97
N SER A 153 39.43 0.78 -12.30
CA SER A 153 38.99 1.96 -13.04
C SER A 153 37.46 2.12 -13.04
N ALA A 154 36.71 1.04 -13.24
CA ALA A 154 35.25 1.04 -13.19
C ALA A 154 34.74 1.46 -11.80
N ARG A 155 35.32 0.88 -10.74
CA ARG A 155 35.03 1.24 -9.35
C ARG A 155 35.29 2.72 -9.07
N LYS A 156 36.46 3.23 -9.48
CA LYS A 156 36.78 4.66 -9.33
C LYS A 156 35.80 5.56 -10.07
N LYS A 157 35.36 5.17 -11.28
CA LYS A 157 34.38 5.95 -12.05
C LYS A 157 33.03 6.00 -11.34
N LEU A 158 32.53 4.86 -10.86
CA LEU A 158 31.28 4.78 -10.12
C LEU A 158 31.32 5.54 -8.79
N SER A 159 32.42 5.44 -8.02
CA SER A 159 32.54 6.18 -6.75
C SER A 159 32.64 7.70 -6.94
N THR A 160 32.99 8.15 -8.14
CA THR A 160 32.98 9.58 -8.52
C THR A 160 31.71 10.01 -9.24
N ASP A 161 30.81 9.08 -9.55
CA ASP A 161 29.59 9.36 -10.30
C ASP A 161 28.68 10.31 -9.51
N PRO A 162 28.12 11.35 -10.16
CA PRO A 162 27.36 12.38 -9.44
C PRO A 162 26.07 11.84 -8.81
N LEU A 163 25.38 10.87 -9.43
CA LEU A 163 24.16 10.29 -8.86
C LEU A 163 24.47 9.27 -7.77
N VAL A 164 25.55 8.48 -7.93
CA VAL A 164 26.03 7.58 -6.88
C VAL A 164 26.40 8.36 -5.62
N ARG A 165 27.10 9.49 -5.76
CA ARG A 165 27.45 10.37 -4.64
C ARG A 165 26.22 10.96 -3.97
N LEU A 166 25.33 11.58 -4.75
CA LEU A 166 24.08 12.15 -4.22
C LEU A 166 23.29 11.09 -3.44
N SER A 167 23.13 9.91 -4.01
CA SER A 167 22.41 8.82 -3.37
C SER A 167 23.08 8.33 -2.10
N GLY A 168 24.42 8.21 -2.10
CA GLY A 168 25.19 7.83 -0.91
C GLY A 168 25.05 8.86 0.21
N GLU A 169 25.14 10.14 -0.12
CA GLU A 169 24.99 11.24 0.84
C GLU A 169 23.59 11.28 1.46
N LEU A 170 22.53 11.15 0.65
CA LEU A 170 21.14 11.07 1.13
C LEU A 170 20.94 9.90 2.09
N PHE A 171 21.47 8.73 1.72
CA PHE A 171 21.35 7.52 2.54
C PHE A 171 22.10 7.63 3.87
N GLU A 172 23.37 8.04 3.84
CA GLU A 172 24.16 8.16 5.07
C GLU A 172 23.60 9.27 5.97
N GLY A 173 23.11 10.37 5.41
CA GLY A 173 22.41 11.40 6.18
C GLY A 173 21.20 10.87 6.96
N TYR A 174 20.32 10.10 6.31
CA TYR A 174 19.21 9.45 7.01
C TYR A 174 19.70 8.44 8.06
N LYS A 175 20.67 7.60 7.69
CA LYS A 175 21.20 6.55 8.56
C LYS A 175 21.88 7.09 9.82
N GLU A 176 22.53 8.24 9.73
CA GLU A 176 23.23 8.86 10.85
C GLU A 176 22.31 9.77 11.68
N GLN A 177 21.51 10.62 11.03
CA GLN A 177 20.77 11.70 11.71
C GLN A 177 19.34 11.33 12.12
N VAL A 178 18.72 10.33 11.48
CA VAL A 178 17.29 10.04 11.65
C VAL A 178 17.06 8.63 12.18
N SER A 179 17.66 7.63 11.52
CA SER A 179 17.39 6.21 11.78
C SER A 179 17.58 5.80 13.25
N PRO A 180 18.67 6.17 13.95
CA PRO A 180 18.89 5.74 15.33
C PRO A 180 17.90 6.36 16.31
N GLY A 181 17.63 7.66 16.17
CA GLY A 181 16.67 8.39 17.00
C GLY A 181 15.26 7.89 16.82
N TYR A 182 14.83 7.70 15.56
CA TYR A 182 13.53 7.10 15.25
C TYR A 182 13.39 5.69 15.81
N ALA A 183 14.42 4.83 15.67
CA ALA A 183 14.38 3.47 16.18
C ALA A 183 14.27 3.42 17.71
N ALA A 184 15.01 4.27 18.42
CA ALA A 184 14.94 4.37 19.88
C ALA A 184 13.56 4.87 20.35
N ALA A 185 13.05 5.96 19.76
CA ALA A 185 11.73 6.49 20.07
C ALA A 185 10.60 5.50 19.74
N GLY A 186 10.70 4.79 18.61
CA GLY A 186 9.74 3.76 18.22
C GLY A 186 9.71 2.58 19.19
N LYS A 187 10.86 2.17 19.73
CA LYS A 187 10.91 1.17 20.80
C LYS A 187 10.16 1.64 22.05
N SER A 188 10.42 2.86 22.51
CA SER A 188 9.73 3.45 23.67
C SER A 188 8.22 3.54 23.45
N MET A 189 7.79 3.94 22.25
CA MET A 189 6.38 3.97 21.87
C MET A 189 5.73 2.59 21.93
N ASN A 190 6.37 1.57 21.37
CA ASN A 190 5.86 0.19 21.41
C ASN A 190 5.73 -0.34 22.84
N GLU A 191 6.71 -0.05 23.71
CA GLU A 191 6.65 -0.43 25.12
C GLU A 191 5.51 0.28 25.87
N ALA A 192 5.32 1.58 25.62
CA ALA A 192 4.21 2.35 26.18
C ALA A 192 2.84 1.84 25.68
N MET A 193 2.73 1.51 24.40
CA MET A 193 1.53 0.91 23.82
C MET A 193 1.21 -0.45 24.44
N GLY A 194 2.22 -1.31 24.64
CA GLY A 194 2.03 -2.59 25.33
C GLY A 194 1.50 -2.42 26.76
N ARG A 195 2.03 -1.44 27.50
CA ARG A 195 1.51 -1.09 28.83
C ARG A 195 0.08 -0.56 28.75
N TYR A 196 -0.26 0.21 27.72
CA TYR A 196 -1.59 0.78 27.57
C TYR A 196 -2.65 -0.29 27.27
N VAL A 197 -2.36 -1.22 26.36
CA VAL A 197 -3.25 -2.34 26.06
C VAL A 197 -3.46 -3.22 27.30
N HIS A 198 -2.40 -3.48 28.08
CA HIS A 198 -2.54 -4.18 29.37
C HIS A 198 -3.43 -3.39 30.34
N ALA A 199 -3.22 -2.07 30.46
CA ALA A 199 -4.02 -1.23 31.33
C ALA A 199 -5.51 -1.17 30.91
N LEU A 200 -5.80 -1.20 29.61
CA LEU A 200 -7.18 -1.33 29.10
C LEU A 200 -7.84 -2.62 29.58
N SER A 201 -7.12 -3.75 29.53
CA SER A 201 -7.64 -5.05 30.00
C SER A 201 -7.94 -5.06 31.50
N GLU A 202 -7.18 -4.29 32.28
CA GLU A 202 -7.38 -4.16 33.72
C GLU A 202 -8.56 -3.25 34.07
N VAL A 203 -8.72 -2.13 33.37
CA VAL A 203 -9.78 -1.15 33.65
C VAL A 203 -11.12 -1.57 33.06
N TYR A 204 -11.13 -2.35 31.98
CA TYR A 204 -12.33 -2.80 31.30
C TYR A 204 -12.35 -4.33 31.11
N PRO A 205 -12.40 -5.12 32.19
CA PRO A 205 -12.27 -6.58 32.12
C PRO A 205 -13.41 -7.27 31.34
N ASP A 206 -14.60 -6.65 31.30
CA ASP A 206 -15.76 -7.17 30.59
C ASP A 206 -15.85 -6.71 29.12
N SER A 207 -14.93 -5.87 28.67
CA SER A 207 -14.89 -5.41 27.28
C SER A 207 -14.22 -6.43 26.37
N VAL A 208 -14.78 -6.60 25.16
CA VAL A 208 -14.19 -7.46 24.14
C VAL A 208 -13.16 -6.66 23.36
N PHE A 209 -11.89 -6.92 23.62
CA PHE A 209 -10.77 -6.43 22.82
C PHE A 209 -10.33 -7.50 21.84
N TRP A 210 -10.46 -7.25 20.54
CA TRP A 210 -9.81 -8.08 19.53
C TRP A 210 -8.40 -7.55 19.27
N PRO A 211 -7.41 -8.43 19.08
CA PRO A 211 -6.05 -8.00 18.78
C PRO A 211 -5.98 -7.34 17.39
N ASP A 212 -5.11 -6.35 17.23
CA ASP A 212 -4.82 -5.77 15.93
C ASP A 212 -4.40 -6.82 14.91
N ALA A 213 -4.64 -6.53 13.62
CA ALA A 213 -4.21 -7.39 12.54
C ALA A 213 -2.67 -7.43 12.49
N ASN A 214 -2.11 -8.64 12.38
CA ASN A 214 -0.66 -8.88 12.32
C ASN A 214 -0.31 -9.97 11.30
N SER A 215 -1.04 -10.01 10.19
CA SER A 215 -0.89 -11.00 9.12
C SER A 215 -1.12 -12.45 9.57
N THR A 216 -2.02 -12.66 10.53
CA THR A 216 -2.49 -13.98 10.96
C THR A 216 -3.96 -14.19 10.58
N LEU A 217 -4.41 -15.44 10.54
CA LEU A 217 -5.80 -15.78 10.22
C LEU A 217 -6.76 -15.16 11.26
N ARG A 218 -7.82 -14.50 10.77
CA ARG A 218 -8.90 -13.91 11.58
C ARG A 218 -10.26 -14.16 10.92
N LEU A 219 -11.32 -13.97 11.70
CA LEU A 219 -12.71 -14.02 11.23
C LEU A 219 -13.41 -12.71 11.59
N SER A 220 -14.12 -12.13 10.62
CA SER A 220 -15.07 -11.04 10.81
C SER A 220 -16.43 -11.49 10.28
N TYR A 221 -17.51 -11.00 10.87
CA TYR A 221 -18.87 -11.36 10.50
C TYR A 221 -19.76 -10.12 10.52
N GLY A 222 -20.82 -10.16 9.72
CA GLY A 222 -21.71 -9.03 9.47
C GLY A 222 -22.83 -9.42 8.53
N ARG A 223 -23.46 -8.43 7.90
CA ARG A 223 -24.59 -8.63 6.98
C ARG A 223 -24.33 -7.90 5.67
N VAL A 224 -24.93 -8.40 4.59
CA VAL A 224 -24.97 -7.68 3.31
C VAL A 224 -25.87 -6.46 3.49
N GLU A 225 -25.29 -5.27 3.42
CA GLU A 225 -25.99 -4.01 3.68
C GLU A 225 -25.32 -2.83 2.98
N GLY A 226 -26.15 -1.84 2.65
CA GLY A 226 -25.75 -0.61 1.99
C GLY A 226 -25.18 0.42 2.95
N SER A 227 -25.01 1.66 2.49
CA SER A 227 -24.54 2.78 3.30
C SER A 227 -25.21 4.10 2.91
N GLU A 228 -25.11 5.08 3.80
CA GLU A 228 -25.59 6.45 3.58
C GLU A 228 -24.38 7.41 3.71
N PRO A 229 -23.60 7.61 2.64
CA PRO A 229 -22.34 8.35 2.73
C PRO A 229 -22.52 9.82 3.08
N ARG A 230 -23.69 10.39 2.75
CA ARG A 230 -24.07 11.78 3.03
C ARG A 230 -25.58 11.95 2.95
N ASP A 231 -26.04 13.12 3.40
CA ASP A 231 -27.46 13.49 3.40
C ASP A 231 -28.13 13.22 2.04
N ALA A 232 -29.32 12.61 2.11
CA ALA A 232 -30.17 12.22 1.00
C ALA A 232 -29.55 11.28 -0.07
N VAL A 233 -28.43 10.61 0.24
CA VAL A 233 -27.80 9.64 -0.67
C VAL A 233 -27.76 8.26 -0.02
N VAL A 234 -28.36 7.28 -0.71
CA VAL A 234 -28.36 5.87 -0.28
C VAL A 234 -27.61 5.05 -1.32
N TYR A 235 -26.60 4.30 -0.87
CA TYR A 235 -25.95 3.26 -1.65
C TYR A 235 -26.57 1.92 -1.30
N HIS A 236 -27.15 1.26 -2.31
CA HIS A 236 -27.67 -0.10 -2.16
C HIS A 236 -26.52 -1.11 -1.98
N PRO A 237 -26.79 -2.26 -1.32
CA PRO A 237 -25.76 -3.24 -1.01
C PRO A 237 -25.17 -3.98 -2.22
N SER A 238 -25.72 -3.82 -3.43
CA SER A 238 -25.32 -4.62 -4.59
C SER A 238 -25.32 -3.81 -5.87
N THR A 239 -24.39 -4.12 -6.76
CA THR A 239 -24.25 -3.56 -8.11
C THR A 239 -24.54 -4.61 -9.17
N SER A 240 -24.72 -4.19 -10.41
CA SER A 240 -25.02 -5.09 -11.52
C SER A 240 -24.23 -4.78 -12.79
N LEU A 241 -24.29 -5.67 -13.77
CA LEU A 241 -23.63 -5.53 -15.06
C LEU A 241 -24.17 -4.32 -15.84
N SER A 242 -25.45 -3.95 -15.67
CA SER A 242 -25.94 -2.68 -16.21
C SER A 242 -25.14 -1.48 -15.69
N GLY A 243 -24.81 -1.45 -14.39
CA GLY A 243 -23.98 -0.39 -13.81
C GLY A 243 -22.53 -0.39 -14.31
N VAL A 244 -22.01 -1.54 -14.76
CA VAL A 244 -20.72 -1.61 -15.48
C VAL A 244 -20.85 -0.96 -16.85
N VAL A 245 -21.92 -1.27 -17.59
CA VAL A 245 -22.18 -0.70 -18.93
C VAL A 245 -22.52 0.78 -18.88
N GLU A 246 -23.18 1.26 -17.83
CA GLU A 246 -23.41 2.70 -17.59
C GLU A 246 -22.09 3.50 -17.49
N LYS A 247 -21.01 2.85 -17.04
CA LYS A 247 -19.68 3.45 -16.91
C LYS A 247 -18.82 3.27 -18.15
N TYR A 248 -19.25 2.50 -19.13
CA TYR A 248 -18.44 2.13 -20.29
C TYR A 248 -18.06 3.34 -21.14
N VAL A 249 -16.76 3.53 -21.37
CA VAL A 249 -16.19 4.53 -22.29
C VAL A 249 -15.20 3.83 -23.23
N PRO A 250 -15.50 3.70 -24.54
CA PRO A 250 -14.59 3.06 -25.50
C PRO A 250 -13.22 3.73 -25.53
N ASP A 251 -12.16 2.91 -25.61
CA ASP A 251 -10.75 3.33 -25.65
C ASP A 251 -10.26 4.13 -24.41
N ASP A 252 -11.06 4.19 -23.34
CA ASP A 252 -10.65 4.77 -22.07
C ASP A 252 -9.74 3.82 -21.28
N ALA A 253 -8.71 4.36 -20.63
CA ALA A 253 -7.72 3.55 -19.92
C ALA A 253 -8.28 2.78 -18.71
N GLU A 254 -9.38 3.25 -18.12
CA GLU A 254 -9.99 2.70 -16.91
C GLU A 254 -11.38 2.11 -17.15
N PHE A 255 -12.13 2.70 -18.10
CA PHE A 255 -13.55 2.42 -18.30
C PHE A 255 -13.89 1.74 -19.63
N ASP A 256 -12.90 1.28 -20.41
CA ASP A 256 -13.15 0.42 -21.57
C ASP A 256 -13.59 -0.99 -21.16
N LEU A 257 -14.34 -1.68 -22.04
CA LEU A 257 -14.85 -3.03 -21.80
C LEU A 257 -14.48 -3.96 -22.95
N PRO A 258 -14.17 -5.24 -22.68
CA PRO A 258 -14.03 -6.23 -23.75
C PRO A 258 -15.30 -6.31 -24.59
N GLU A 259 -15.17 -6.24 -25.92
CA GLU A 259 -16.30 -6.23 -26.86
C GLU A 259 -17.29 -7.38 -26.59
N ARG A 260 -16.77 -8.59 -26.33
CA ARG A 260 -17.58 -9.76 -25.99
C ARG A 260 -18.45 -9.57 -24.74
N LEU A 261 -17.99 -8.82 -23.74
CA LEU A 261 -18.79 -8.53 -22.54
C LEU A 261 -19.94 -7.58 -22.88
N VAL A 262 -19.71 -6.60 -23.75
CA VAL A 262 -20.74 -5.69 -24.27
C VAL A 262 -21.79 -6.47 -25.07
N ASP A 263 -21.37 -7.42 -25.90
CA ASP A 263 -22.28 -8.25 -26.69
C ASP A 263 -23.14 -9.17 -25.81
N LEU A 264 -22.55 -9.82 -24.80
CA LEU A 264 -23.29 -10.61 -23.80
C LEU A 264 -24.36 -9.77 -23.11
N TYR A 265 -24.03 -8.51 -22.75
CA TYR A 265 -24.98 -7.58 -22.15
C TYR A 265 -26.13 -7.20 -23.10
N ARG A 266 -25.82 -6.89 -24.37
CA ARG A 266 -26.83 -6.53 -25.38
C ARG A 266 -27.77 -7.69 -25.69
N ALA A 267 -27.23 -8.90 -25.81
CA ALA A 267 -27.99 -10.11 -26.06
C ALA A 267 -28.73 -10.63 -24.82
N LYS A 268 -28.42 -10.10 -23.63
CA LYS A 268 -28.87 -10.62 -22.33
C LYS A 268 -28.55 -12.11 -22.13
N ASP A 269 -27.42 -12.57 -22.69
CA ASP A 269 -26.95 -13.95 -22.55
C ASP A 269 -26.25 -14.17 -21.21
N PHE A 270 -27.04 -14.12 -20.14
CA PHE A 270 -26.56 -14.20 -18.76
C PHE A 270 -26.62 -15.60 -18.16
N GLY A 271 -27.30 -16.54 -18.83
CA GLY A 271 -27.47 -17.89 -18.32
C GLY A 271 -28.08 -17.94 -16.90
N PRO A 272 -27.63 -18.87 -16.03
CA PRO A 272 -28.19 -19.04 -14.69
C PRO A 272 -27.71 -17.98 -13.67
N TYR A 273 -26.83 -17.06 -14.07
CA TYR A 273 -26.21 -16.09 -13.18
C TYR A 273 -27.07 -14.83 -12.96
N ALA A 274 -28.08 -14.63 -13.81
CA ALA A 274 -28.96 -13.48 -13.72
C ALA A 274 -29.90 -13.54 -12.50
N VAL A 275 -30.10 -12.39 -11.86
CA VAL A 275 -31.13 -12.15 -10.86
C VAL A 275 -31.98 -10.96 -11.31
N SER A 276 -33.29 -11.19 -11.41
CA SER A 276 -34.24 -10.16 -11.85
C SER A 276 -33.88 -9.53 -13.21
N GLY A 277 -33.28 -10.32 -14.11
CA GLY A 277 -32.94 -9.90 -15.48
C GLY A 277 -31.57 -9.22 -15.65
N ASP A 278 -30.74 -9.18 -14.61
CA ASP A 278 -29.38 -8.62 -14.67
C ASP A 278 -28.37 -9.49 -13.91
N VAL A 279 -27.08 -9.33 -14.17
CA VAL A 279 -26.01 -10.07 -13.48
C VAL A 279 -25.51 -9.23 -12.30
N PRO A 280 -25.59 -9.71 -11.05
CA PRO A 280 -25.00 -9.02 -9.91
C PRO A 280 -23.47 -9.04 -10.05
N VAL A 281 -22.80 -7.92 -9.75
CA VAL A 281 -21.35 -7.75 -9.97
C VAL A 281 -20.58 -7.72 -8.66
N CYS A 282 -20.88 -6.75 -7.79
CA CYS A 282 -20.28 -6.64 -6.47
C CYS A 282 -21.36 -6.42 -5.42
N PHE A 283 -21.00 -6.63 -4.16
CA PHE A 283 -21.81 -6.27 -3.02
C PHE A 283 -20.97 -5.74 -1.85
N THR A 284 -21.63 -5.05 -0.92
CA THR A 284 -21.05 -4.57 0.33
C THR A 284 -21.61 -5.32 1.53
N ALA A 285 -20.81 -5.43 2.58
CA ALA A 285 -21.25 -5.96 3.87
C ALA A 285 -20.56 -5.23 5.05
N SER A 286 -21.13 -5.36 6.24
CA SER A 286 -20.60 -4.82 7.50
C SER A 286 -19.43 -5.65 8.08
N LEU A 287 -18.55 -6.14 7.21
CA LEU A 287 -17.33 -6.85 7.63
C LEU A 287 -16.21 -5.85 7.93
N HIS A 288 -15.48 -6.09 9.01
CA HIS A 288 -14.28 -5.31 9.34
C HIS A 288 -13.06 -5.93 8.68
N THR A 289 -12.63 -5.33 7.57
CA THR A 289 -11.48 -5.77 6.76
C THR A 289 -10.41 -4.70 6.67
N THR A 290 -9.19 -5.07 6.30
CA THR A 290 -8.07 -4.17 6.01
C THR A 290 -7.16 -4.74 4.91
N GLY A 291 -6.01 -4.11 4.64
CA GLY A 291 -4.97 -4.66 3.77
C GLY A 291 -4.57 -6.08 4.21
N GLY A 292 -4.50 -7.00 3.25
CA GLY A 292 -4.30 -8.43 3.51
C GLY A 292 -5.59 -9.26 3.47
N ASN A 293 -6.77 -8.64 3.52
CA ASN A 293 -8.04 -9.35 3.31
C ASN A 293 -8.42 -9.51 1.82
N SER A 294 -7.67 -8.95 0.88
CA SER A 294 -7.92 -9.15 -0.56
C SER A 294 -7.87 -10.64 -0.91
N GLY A 295 -8.91 -11.14 -1.58
CA GLY A 295 -9.12 -12.55 -1.89
C GLY A 295 -9.80 -13.38 -0.79
N SER A 296 -10.15 -12.79 0.37
CA SER A 296 -10.81 -13.53 1.45
C SER A 296 -12.18 -14.05 1.00
N PRO A 297 -12.54 -15.32 1.31
CA PRO A 297 -13.86 -15.85 1.01
C PRO A 297 -14.92 -15.20 1.89
N VAL A 298 -16.00 -14.71 1.27
CA VAL A 298 -17.22 -14.29 1.97
C VAL A 298 -18.19 -15.46 1.94
N LEU A 299 -18.53 -15.98 3.12
CA LEU A 299 -19.38 -17.16 3.28
C LEU A 299 -20.76 -16.77 3.81
N ASN A 300 -21.81 -17.47 3.38
CA ASN A 300 -23.13 -17.36 3.98
C ASN A 300 -23.25 -18.17 5.29
N GLY A 301 -24.42 -18.13 5.93
CA GLY A 301 -24.70 -18.86 7.18
C GLY A 301 -24.59 -20.39 7.10
N HIS A 302 -24.43 -20.96 5.91
CA HIS A 302 -24.20 -22.39 5.68
C HIS A 302 -22.75 -22.71 5.29
N GLY A 303 -21.85 -21.72 5.28
CA GLY A 303 -20.46 -21.90 4.88
C GLY A 303 -20.23 -21.96 3.36
N HIS A 304 -21.23 -21.63 2.54
CA HIS A 304 -21.08 -21.58 1.09
C HIS A 304 -20.50 -20.22 0.65
N LEU A 305 -19.58 -20.26 -0.33
CA LEU A 305 -18.97 -19.07 -0.91
C LEU A 305 -20.02 -18.23 -1.65
N ILE A 306 -20.18 -16.97 -1.25
CA ILE A 306 -21.07 -16.00 -1.90
C ILE A 306 -20.32 -14.82 -2.54
N GLY A 307 -19.06 -14.62 -2.18
CA GLY A 307 -18.23 -13.60 -2.80
C GLY A 307 -16.77 -13.66 -2.40
N LEU A 308 -15.96 -12.82 -3.03
CA LEU A 308 -14.53 -12.68 -2.71
C LEU A 308 -14.26 -11.23 -2.36
N ASN A 309 -13.77 -10.97 -1.16
CA ASN A 309 -13.43 -9.63 -0.70
C ASN A 309 -12.28 -9.07 -1.52
N PHE A 310 -12.35 -7.79 -1.94
CA PHE A 310 -11.23 -7.16 -2.65
C PHE A 310 -10.92 -5.74 -2.19
N ASP A 311 -11.86 -5.02 -1.57
CA ASP A 311 -11.64 -3.62 -1.18
C ASP A 311 -12.54 -3.16 -0.02
N ARG A 312 -12.51 -1.87 0.30
CA ARG A 312 -13.32 -1.17 1.30
C ARG A 312 -13.94 0.09 0.70
N SER A 313 -15.09 0.52 1.21
CA SER A 313 -15.68 1.79 0.76
C SER A 313 -14.82 2.99 1.17
N TRP A 314 -15.01 4.12 0.50
CA TRP A 314 -14.28 5.36 0.78
C TRP A 314 -14.40 5.79 2.25
N GLU A 315 -15.61 5.77 2.81
CA GLU A 315 -15.88 6.11 4.21
C GLU A 315 -15.26 5.12 5.21
N SER A 316 -14.78 3.97 4.72
CA SER A 316 -14.16 2.91 5.51
C SER A 316 -12.64 3.00 5.57
N THR A 317 -12.00 3.92 4.85
CA THR A 317 -10.53 4.03 4.79
C THR A 317 -9.89 4.28 6.17
N MET A 318 -10.66 4.83 7.12
CA MET A 318 -10.24 5.04 8.52
C MET A 318 -10.36 3.80 9.43
N SER A 319 -10.90 2.67 8.93
CA SER A 319 -11.26 1.50 9.76
C SER A 319 -10.08 0.83 10.46
N ASP A 320 -8.85 1.14 10.04
CA ASP A 320 -7.62 0.65 10.66
C ASP A 320 -7.30 1.39 11.97
N ILE A 321 -7.90 2.57 12.17
CA ILE A 321 -7.80 3.38 13.39
C ILE A 321 -9.10 3.28 14.18
N LEU A 322 -10.25 3.43 13.51
CA LEU A 322 -11.56 3.40 14.14
C LEU A 322 -12.61 2.81 13.20
N PHE A 323 -13.21 1.70 13.63
CA PHE A 323 -14.36 1.10 12.95
C PHE A 323 -15.67 1.78 13.37
N ASP A 324 -16.42 2.31 12.39
CA ASP A 324 -17.76 2.85 12.58
C ASP A 324 -18.76 1.95 11.85
N PRO A 325 -19.62 1.18 12.56
CA PRO A 325 -20.54 0.24 11.93
C PRO A 325 -21.56 0.91 10.99
N ASN A 326 -21.81 2.23 11.14
CA ASN A 326 -22.74 2.96 10.28
C ASN A 326 -22.12 3.36 8.94
N LYS A 327 -20.78 3.31 8.82
CA LYS A 327 -20.05 3.78 7.63
C LYS A 327 -19.22 2.69 6.99
N CYS A 328 -18.61 1.83 7.80
CA CYS A 328 -17.62 0.88 7.33
C CYS A 328 -18.26 -0.28 6.56
N ARG A 329 -17.84 -0.46 5.31
CA ARG A 329 -18.25 -1.52 4.40
C ARG A 329 -17.05 -2.11 3.69
N ASN A 330 -16.94 -3.43 3.72
CA ASN A 330 -16.07 -4.15 2.79
C ASN A 330 -16.76 -4.21 1.41
N ILE A 331 -15.97 -4.41 0.35
CA ILE A 331 -16.45 -4.61 -1.01
C ILE A 331 -16.00 -5.99 -1.47
N ALA A 332 -16.96 -6.80 -1.93
CA ALA A 332 -16.73 -8.13 -2.45
C ALA A 332 -17.30 -8.27 -3.86
N VAL A 333 -16.62 -9.04 -4.71
CA VAL A 333 -17.19 -9.48 -5.98
C VAL A 333 -18.20 -10.58 -5.70
N ASP A 334 -19.35 -10.53 -6.37
CA ASP A 334 -20.38 -11.54 -6.29
C ASP A 334 -19.90 -12.83 -6.99
N VAL A 335 -20.03 -13.98 -6.33
CA VAL A 335 -19.57 -15.25 -6.91
C VAL A 335 -20.29 -15.57 -8.22
N ARG A 336 -21.53 -15.08 -8.41
CA ARG A 336 -22.27 -15.25 -9.68
C ARG A 336 -21.60 -14.48 -10.81
N TYR A 337 -21.01 -13.31 -10.56
CA TYR A 337 -20.24 -12.58 -11.56
C TYR A 337 -18.96 -13.33 -11.92
N VAL A 338 -18.26 -13.87 -10.92
CA VAL A 338 -17.05 -14.67 -11.15
C VAL A 338 -17.38 -15.87 -12.06
N LEU A 339 -18.44 -16.60 -11.74
CA LEU A 339 -18.89 -17.75 -12.54
C LEU A 339 -19.38 -17.32 -13.93
N PHE A 340 -20.09 -16.20 -14.06
CA PHE A 340 -20.51 -15.62 -15.34
C PHE A 340 -19.30 -15.29 -16.23
N ILE A 341 -18.25 -14.68 -15.67
CA ILE A 341 -17.04 -14.36 -16.41
C ILE A 341 -16.30 -15.65 -16.84
N ILE A 342 -16.18 -16.64 -15.96
CA ILE A 342 -15.56 -17.94 -16.29
C ILE A 342 -16.31 -18.64 -17.42
N ASP A 343 -17.64 -18.68 -17.35
CA ASP A 343 -18.51 -19.33 -18.32
C ASP A 343 -18.63 -18.54 -19.61
N LYS A 344 -19.30 -17.38 -19.55
CA LYS A 344 -19.80 -16.65 -20.72
C LYS A 344 -18.73 -15.85 -21.42
N LEU A 345 -17.80 -15.25 -20.67
CA LEU A 345 -16.69 -14.49 -21.26
C LEU A 345 -15.48 -15.39 -21.55
N GLY A 346 -15.11 -16.27 -20.60
CA GLY A 346 -13.94 -17.13 -20.68
C GLY A 346 -14.14 -18.42 -21.46
N GLY A 347 -15.36 -18.94 -21.56
CA GLY A 347 -15.64 -20.25 -22.17
C GLY A 347 -14.97 -21.42 -21.43
N ALA A 348 -14.65 -21.25 -20.15
CA ALA A 348 -13.80 -22.15 -19.38
C ALA A 348 -14.60 -23.19 -18.58
N GLU A 349 -15.44 -23.96 -19.28
CA GLU A 349 -16.38 -24.94 -18.68
C GLU A 349 -15.71 -25.94 -17.71
N ARG A 350 -14.44 -26.31 -17.99
CA ARG A 350 -13.67 -27.22 -17.12
C ARG A 350 -13.59 -26.71 -15.68
N LEU A 351 -13.44 -25.40 -15.47
CA LEU A 351 -13.34 -24.81 -14.14
C LEU A 351 -14.67 -24.88 -13.39
N LEU A 352 -15.79 -24.75 -14.11
CA LEU A 352 -17.13 -24.90 -13.52
C LEU A 352 -17.38 -26.35 -13.07
N LYS A 353 -16.92 -27.32 -13.87
CA LYS A 353 -17.03 -28.76 -13.55
C LYS A 353 -16.18 -29.19 -12.36
N GLU A 354 -15.15 -28.42 -12.03
CA GLU A 354 -14.29 -28.66 -10.87
C GLU A 354 -14.94 -28.21 -9.55
N MET A 355 -15.94 -27.34 -9.62
CA MET A 355 -16.60 -26.76 -8.45
C MET A 355 -17.93 -27.46 -8.13
N GLU A 356 -18.26 -27.59 -6.84
CA GLU A 356 -19.61 -27.94 -6.41
C GLU A 356 -20.47 -26.67 -6.30
N ILE A 357 -21.25 -26.39 -7.34
CA ILE A 357 -22.12 -25.20 -7.38
C ILE A 357 -23.46 -25.53 -6.72
N VAL A 358 -23.65 -25.01 -5.51
CA VAL A 358 -24.89 -25.16 -4.74
C VAL A 358 -25.91 -24.06 -5.09
N GLN A 359 -27.17 -24.44 -5.32
CA GLN A 359 -28.24 -23.52 -5.74
C GLN A 359 -29.18 -23.08 -4.60
N GLN A 360 -28.73 -23.10 -3.34
CA GLN A 360 -29.63 -22.90 -2.20
C GLN A 360 -30.43 -21.58 -2.25
N ARG A 361 -31.73 -21.68 -2.56
CA ARG A 361 -32.77 -20.94 -1.86
C ARG A 361 -33.48 -21.94 -0.93
N PRO A 362 -33.29 -21.87 0.39
CA PRO A 362 -34.22 -22.53 1.30
C PRO A 362 -35.62 -21.95 1.04
N VAL A 363 -36.51 -22.79 0.53
CA VAL A 363 -37.94 -22.54 0.55
C VAL A 363 -38.39 -22.76 2.00
N THR A 364 -39.23 -21.83 2.48
CA THR A 364 -39.93 -21.75 3.78
C THR A 364 -39.16 -21.15 4.97
N ASP A 365 -39.16 -19.81 5.06
CA ASP A 365 -39.88 -19.16 6.16
C ASP A 365 -41.12 -18.51 5.55
N GLN A 366 -42.21 -19.29 5.49
CA GLN A 366 -43.50 -18.67 5.66
C GLN A 366 -43.49 -18.15 7.09
N ALA A 367 -43.30 -16.85 7.25
CA ALA A 367 -43.70 -16.16 8.45
C ALA A 367 -45.17 -16.53 8.68
N GLY A 368 -45.40 -17.44 9.64
CA GLY A 368 -46.72 -17.66 10.21
C GLY A 368 -47.17 -16.35 10.83
N SER A 369 -48.35 -15.91 10.37
CA SER A 369 -49.36 -15.06 11.04
C SER A 369 -48.90 -14.08 12.11
#